data_AF-A0A425D655-F1
#
_entry.id   AF-A0A425D655-F1
#
_cell.length_a   1.000
_cell.length_b   1.000
_cell.length_c   1.000
_cell.angle_alpha   90.00
_cell.angle_beta   90.00
_cell.angle_gamma   90.00
#
_symmetry.space_group_name_H-M   'P 1'
#
loop_
_entity.id
_entity.type
_entity.pdbx_description
1 polymer ?
#
loop_
_entity_poly.entity_id
_entity_poly.type
_entity_poly.pdbx_seq_one_letter_code
_entity_poly.pdbx_strand_id
1 'polypeptide(L)'
;MHMKQPTDARAVCDTALSDPRVFPADRMDLLRRHRRLAKTPTTEDKEVVVEGCYPTHTIDGRPLNRAVGEKSRFIGYDDDSVTVEALVLQHYKSQGWHGAHDEGASFRSLLGLLLWDVMFLNDVPDVFQTPFQVQNLG
;
A
#
# COMPACT_ATOMS: atom_id res chain seq x y z
N MET A 1 3.19 -2.37 -21.71
CA MET A 1 3.05 -1.34 -22.76
C MET A 1 4.10 -1.48 -23.86
N HIS A 2 5.25 -2.08 -23.58
CA HIS A 2 6.42 -2.10 -24.47
C HIS A 2 6.29 -2.91 -25.77
N MET A 3 5.58 -4.06 -25.79
CA MET A 3 5.53 -4.95 -26.97
C MET A 3 4.28 -4.79 -27.85
N LYS A 4 3.35 -3.88 -27.51
CA LYS A 4 2.10 -3.60 -28.26
C LYS A 4 1.28 -4.85 -28.68
N GLN A 5 1.37 -5.95 -27.95
CA GLN A 5 0.61 -7.20 -28.17
C GLN A 5 -0.52 -7.33 -27.12
N PRO A 6 -1.75 -6.85 -27.40
CA PRO A 6 -2.82 -6.82 -26.42
C PRO A 6 -3.43 -8.20 -26.13
N THR A 7 -3.46 -9.11 -27.12
CA THR A 7 -3.97 -10.48 -27.00
C THR A 7 -3.10 -11.30 -26.06
N ASP A 8 -1.79 -11.24 -26.27
CA ASP A 8 -0.82 -12.00 -25.50
C ASP A 8 -0.76 -11.46 -24.06
N ALA A 9 -0.80 -10.14 -23.92
CA ALA A 9 -0.91 -9.50 -22.61
C ALA A 9 -2.17 -9.91 -21.85
N ARG A 10 -3.29 -10.17 -22.55
CA ARG A 10 -4.53 -10.64 -21.94
C ARG A 10 -4.42 -12.09 -21.50
N ALA A 11 -3.91 -12.98 -22.36
CA ALA A 11 -3.68 -14.39 -22.03
C ALA A 11 -2.74 -14.57 -20.82
N VAL A 12 -1.73 -13.71 -20.69
CA VAL A 12 -0.85 -13.67 -19.51
C VAL A 12 -1.62 -13.25 -18.25
N CYS A 13 -2.52 -12.26 -18.34
CA CYS A 13 -3.36 -11.87 -17.21
C CYS A 13 -4.32 -13.00 -16.80
N ASP A 14 -4.94 -13.69 -17.76
CA ASP A 14 -5.85 -14.81 -17.49
C ASP A 14 -5.13 -15.96 -16.77
N THR A 15 -3.92 -16.28 -17.24
CA THR A 15 -3.05 -17.27 -16.59
C THR A 15 -2.70 -16.84 -15.16
N ALA A 16 -2.30 -15.59 -14.96
CA ALA A 16 -1.92 -15.08 -13.64
C ALA A 16 -3.12 -15.02 -12.66
N LEU A 17 -4.31 -14.65 -13.14
CA LEU A 17 -5.53 -14.66 -12.33
C LEU A 17 -5.98 -16.07 -11.93
N SER A 18 -5.56 -17.09 -12.69
CA SER A 18 -5.81 -18.49 -12.37
C SER A 18 -4.79 -19.06 -11.37
N ASP A 19 -3.65 -18.39 -11.15
CA ASP A 19 -2.62 -18.85 -10.20
C ASP A 19 -3.03 -18.49 -8.76
N PRO A 20 -3.20 -19.48 -7.85
CA PRO A 20 -3.57 -19.24 -6.47
C PRO A 20 -2.47 -18.57 -5.64
N ARG A 21 -1.23 -18.52 -6.12
CA ARG A 21 -0.09 -17.93 -5.41
C ARG A 21 0.04 -16.42 -5.63
N VAL A 22 -0.76 -15.85 -6.53
CA VAL A 22 -0.76 -14.41 -6.76
C VAL A 22 -1.36 -13.70 -5.56
N PHE A 23 -0.58 -12.79 -4.96
CA PHE A 23 -1.01 -12.01 -3.83
C PHE A 23 -2.28 -11.19 -4.16
N PRO A 24 -3.21 -11.00 -3.20
CA PRO A 24 -4.44 -10.25 -3.44
C PRO A 24 -4.22 -8.84 -4.01
N ALA A 25 -3.15 -8.15 -3.59
CA ALA A 25 -2.81 -6.82 -4.11
C ALA A 25 -2.48 -6.85 -5.61
N ASP A 26 -1.59 -7.75 -6.03
CA ASP A 26 -1.23 -7.94 -7.44
C ASP A 26 -2.43 -8.43 -8.27
N ARG A 27 -3.27 -9.28 -7.66
CA ARG A 27 -4.50 -9.78 -8.28
C ARG A 27 -5.43 -8.64 -8.67
N MET A 28 -5.58 -7.62 -7.82
CA MET A 28 -6.42 -6.46 -8.11
C MET A 28 -5.87 -5.66 -9.31
N ASP A 29 -4.57 -5.44 -9.37
CA ASP A 29 -3.94 -4.72 -10.48
C ASP A 29 -3.99 -5.52 -11.79
N LEU A 30 -3.86 -6.85 -11.72
CA LEU A 30 -4.07 -7.76 -12.85
C LEU A 30 -5.52 -7.69 -13.36
N LEU A 31 -6.52 -7.67 -12.47
CA LEU A 31 -7.93 -7.52 -12.85
C LEU A 31 -8.19 -6.19 -13.56
N ARG A 32 -7.70 -5.07 -13.00
CA ARG A 32 -7.81 -3.74 -13.61
C ARG A 32 -7.18 -3.71 -15.00
N ARG A 33 -6.00 -4.31 -15.14
CA ARG A 33 -5.30 -4.41 -16.43
C ARG A 33 -6.05 -5.30 -17.43
N HIS A 34 -6.54 -6.46 -17.02
CA HIS A 34 -7.31 -7.38 -17.85
C HIS A 34 -8.56 -6.69 -18.42
N ARG A 35 -9.31 -5.96 -17.58
CA ARG A 35 -10.47 -5.16 -18.01
C ARG A 35 -10.12 -4.11 -19.05
N ARG A 36 -9.05 -3.34 -18.81
CA ARG A 36 -8.57 -2.32 -19.77
C ARG A 36 -8.18 -2.93 -21.12
N LEU A 37 -7.63 -4.14 -21.12
CA LEU A 37 -7.27 -4.86 -22.35
C LEU A 37 -8.48 -5.45 -23.09
N ALA A 38 -9.56 -5.78 -22.36
CA ALA A 38 -10.78 -6.35 -22.94
C ALA A 38 -11.62 -5.35 -23.74
N LYS A 39 -11.28 -4.04 -23.72
CA LYS A 39 -11.99 -2.94 -24.43
C LYS A 39 -13.52 -3.00 -24.32
N THR A 40 -14.05 -3.57 -23.24
CA THR A 40 -15.48 -3.65 -23.03
C THR A 40 -15.94 -2.24 -22.67
N PRO A 41 -16.78 -1.57 -23.49
CA PRO A 41 -17.38 -0.30 -23.07
C PRO A 41 -18.27 -0.67 -21.89
N THR A 42 -17.85 -0.23 -20.72
CA THR A 42 -18.39 -0.75 -19.48
C THR A 42 -19.66 0.05 -19.19
N THR A 43 -20.81 -0.43 -19.68
CA THR A 43 -22.15 0.07 -19.28
C THR A 43 -22.56 -0.43 -17.89
N GLU A 44 -21.75 -1.30 -17.29
CA GLU A 44 -21.85 -1.68 -15.89
C GLU A 44 -20.47 -1.55 -15.28
N ASP A 45 -20.04 -0.32 -14.99
CA ASP A 45 -18.93 -0.06 -14.08
C ASP A 45 -19.48 -0.38 -12.68
N LYS A 46 -19.81 -1.67 -12.46
CA LYS A 46 -19.65 -2.23 -11.14
C LYS A 46 -18.14 -2.27 -10.97
N GLU A 47 -17.59 -1.12 -10.55
CA GLU A 47 -16.41 -1.12 -9.71
C GLU A 47 -16.52 -2.37 -8.86
N VAL A 48 -15.49 -3.23 -8.93
CA VAL A 48 -15.37 -4.23 -7.89
C VAL A 48 -15.32 -3.41 -6.64
N VAL A 49 -16.44 -3.39 -5.93
CA VAL A 49 -16.58 -2.76 -4.64
C VAL A 49 -15.50 -3.43 -3.83
N VAL A 50 -14.40 -2.70 -3.64
CA VAL A 50 -13.49 -3.01 -2.56
C VAL A 50 -14.39 -2.91 -1.35
N GLU A 51 -14.65 -4.03 -0.71
CA GLU A 51 -15.40 -4.07 0.54
C GLU A 51 -14.67 -3.13 1.51
N GLY A 52 -15.25 -1.95 1.74
CA GLY A 52 -14.59 -0.80 2.36
C GLY A 52 -14.50 0.43 1.45
N CYS A 53 -15.64 1.07 1.15
CA CYS A 53 -15.63 2.49 0.77
C CYS A 53 -15.27 3.28 2.03
N TYR A 54 -13.99 3.60 2.20
CA TYR A 54 -13.56 4.48 3.28
C TYR A 54 -13.97 5.93 2.94
N PRO A 55 -14.43 6.72 3.91
CA PRO A 55 -14.74 8.11 3.67
C PRO A 55 -13.49 8.85 3.21
N THR A 56 -13.56 9.44 2.02
CA THR A 56 -12.49 10.30 1.50
C THR A 56 -12.63 11.68 2.10
N HIS A 57 -11.57 12.16 2.75
CA HIS A 57 -11.46 13.53 3.26
C HIS A 57 -10.43 14.30 2.43
N THR A 58 -10.75 15.54 2.09
CA THR A 58 -9.85 16.44 1.36
C THR A 58 -9.42 17.56 2.30
N ILE A 59 -8.12 17.83 2.31
CA ILE A 59 -7.53 18.97 3.01
C ILE A 59 -6.83 19.86 1.99
N ASP A 60 -6.94 21.17 2.17
CA ASP A 60 -6.24 22.14 1.34
C ASP A 60 -4.81 22.37 1.86
N GLY A 61 -3.85 22.50 0.94
CA GLY A 61 -2.44 22.73 1.25
C GLY A 61 -1.80 23.72 0.29
N ARG A 62 -0.85 24.52 0.78
CA ARG A 62 -0.06 25.48 -0.02
C ARG A 62 1.22 24.78 -0.51
N PRO A 63 1.35 24.41 -1.81
CA PRO A 63 2.52 23.68 -2.29
C PRO A 63 3.75 24.58 -2.42
N LEU A 64 4.93 24.07 -2.03
CA LEU A 64 6.23 24.74 -2.16
C LEU A 64 6.99 24.31 -3.43
N ASN A 65 6.78 23.09 -3.90
CA ASN A 65 7.38 22.57 -5.12
C ASN A 65 6.32 21.92 -6.03
N ARG A 66 6.60 21.93 -7.34
CA ARG A 66 5.75 21.35 -8.39
C ARG A 66 6.55 20.58 -9.45
N ALA A 67 7.82 20.29 -9.17
CA ALA A 67 8.68 19.57 -10.09
C ALA A 67 8.37 18.06 -10.08
N VAL A 68 8.28 17.47 -11.26
CA VAL A 68 8.09 16.02 -11.42
C VAL A 68 9.33 15.27 -10.92
N GLY A 69 9.12 14.28 -10.06
CA GLY A 69 10.21 13.45 -9.49
C GLY A 69 10.74 13.93 -8.14
N GLU A 70 10.26 15.07 -7.64
CA GLU A 70 10.61 15.56 -6.29
C GLU A 70 9.52 15.17 -5.28
N LYS A 71 9.93 14.92 -4.02
CA LYS A 71 8.97 14.74 -2.92
C LYS A 71 8.18 16.03 -2.71
N SER A 72 6.85 15.95 -2.72
CA SER A 72 6.00 17.12 -2.52
C SER A 72 6.21 17.75 -1.14
N ARG A 73 6.34 19.08 -1.11
CA ARG A 73 6.51 19.92 0.08
C ARG A 73 5.39 20.95 0.15
N PHE A 74 4.96 21.28 1.36
CA PHE A 74 3.87 22.21 1.63
C PHE A 74 4.25 23.21 2.73
N ILE A 75 3.58 24.35 2.76
CA ILE A 75 3.67 25.29 3.89
C ILE A 75 2.73 24.80 5.00
N GLY A 76 3.30 24.52 6.17
CA GLY A 76 2.59 24.11 7.37
C GLY A 76 1.73 25.22 7.97
N TYR A 77 1.01 24.87 9.03
CA TYR A 77 0.17 25.81 9.79
C TYR A 77 1.02 26.78 10.65
N ASP A 78 2.28 26.43 10.86
CA ASP A 78 3.35 27.17 11.53
C ASP A 78 4.27 27.92 10.54
N ASP A 79 3.89 27.99 9.27
CA ASP A 79 4.66 28.56 8.15
C ASP A 79 5.99 27.84 7.82
N ASP A 80 6.23 26.66 8.40
CA ASP A 80 7.38 25.80 8.08
C ASP A 80 7.17 24.96 6.81
N SER A 81 8.27 24.52 6.18
CA SER A 81 8.22 23.56 5.05
C SER A 81 8.05 22.13 5.55
N VAL A 82 6.90 21.52 5.22
CA VAL A 82 6.51 20.19 5.72
C VAL A 82 6.21 19.20 4.58
N THR A 83 6.20 17.89 4.90
CA THR A 83 5.71 16.86 3.98
C THR A 83 4.18 16.81 3.95
N VAL A 84 3.61 16.04 3.02
CA VAL A 84 2.15 15.79 2.96
C VAL A 84 1.65 15.20 4.27
N GLU A 85 2.36 14.20 4.80
CA GLU A 85 1.95 13.45 5.98
C GLU A 85 2.02 14.31 7.23
N ALA A 86 3.07 15.15 7.35
CA ALA A 86 3.17 16.13 8.43
C ALA A 86 2.06 17.19 8.36
N LEU A 87 1.69 17.65 7.16
CA LEU A 87 0.57 18.59 6.98
C LEU A 87 -0.77 17.97 7.42
N VAL A 88 -1.02 16.69 7.07
CA VAL A 88 -2.19 15.94 7.51
C VAL A 88 -2.21 15.80 9.04
N LEU A 89 -1.07 15.50 9.66
CA LEU A 89 -0.96 15.42 11.13
C LEU A 89 -1.25 16.77 11.80
N GLN A 90 -0.73 17.87 11.28
CA GLN A 90 -1.03 19.22 11.79
C GLN A 90 -2.54 19.52 11.71
N HIS A 91 -3.18 19.18 10.58
CA HIS A 91 -4.62 19.35 10.39
C HIS A 91 -5.44 18.59 11.45
N TYR A 92 -5.20 17.30 11.62
CA TYR A 92 -5.93 16.50 12.62
C TYR A 92 -5.58 16.89 14.06
N LYS A 93 -4.35 17.33 14.33
CA LYS A 93 -3.95 17.86 15.64
C LYS A 93 -4.75 19.12 16.01
N SER A 94 -5.02 20.01 15.04
CA SER A 94 -5.89 21.18 15.26
C SER A 94 -7.33 20.82 15.67
N GLN A 95 -7.77 19.60 15.37
CA GLN A 95 -9.07 19.06 15.74
C GLN A 95 -9.02 18.19 17.03
N GLY A 96 -7.88 18.18 17.72
CA GLY A 96 -7.69 17.46 18.99
C GLY A 96 -7.18 16.01 18.86
N TRP A 97 -6.85 15.55 17.65
CA TRP A 97 -6.36 14.20 17.43
C TRP A 97 -4.84 14.09 17.65
N HIS A 98 -4.40 12.88 17.99
CA HIS A 98 -2.98 12.54 18.12
C HIS A 98 -2.68 11.38 17.16
N GLY A 99 -1.58 11.49 16.42
CA GLY A 99 -1.19 10.49 15.43
C GLY A 99 0.29 10.56 15.11
N ALA A 100 0.78 9.49 14.46
CA ALA A 100 2.13 9.37 13.95
C ALA A 100 2.08 8.86 12.50
N HIS A 101 3.09 9.22 11.71
CA HIS A 101 3.29 8.70 10.37
C HIS A 101 4.44 7.70 10.37
N ASP A 102 4.13 6.42 10.17
CA ASP A 102 5.13 5.34 10.32
C ASP A 102 4.96 4.16 9.34
N GLU A 103 4.09 4.30 8.34
CA GLU A 103 3.84 3.28 7.30
C GLU A 103 3.55 1.88 7.90
N GLY A 104 2.92 1.84 9.07
CA GLY A 104 2.56 0.61 9.78
C GLY A 104 3.66 0.05 10.69
N ALA A 105 4.74 0.79 10.96
CA ALA A 105 5.79 0.35 11.87
C ALA A 105 5.24 0.09 13.28
N SER A 106 4.37 0.96 13.82
CA SER A 106 3.73 0.74 15.11
C SER A 106 2.93 -0.56 15.13
N PHE A 107 2.19 -0.87 14.07
CA PHE A 107 1.45 -2.13 13.98
C PHE A 107 2.38 -3.34 13.92
N ARG A 108 3.47 -3.28 13.14
CA ARG A 108 4.49 -4.34 13.09
C ARG A 108 5.16 -4.53 14.46
N SER A 109 5.48 -3.45 15.16
CA SER A 109 6.04 -3.50 16.52
C SER A 109 5.06 -4.11 17.51
N LEU A 110 3.78 -3.70 17.49
CA LEU A 110 2.74 -4.29 18.33
C LEU A 110 2.57 -5.78 18.04
N LEU A 111 2.55 -6.18 16.76
CA LEU A 111 2.50 -7.59 16.36
C LEU A 111 3.70 -8.37 16.91
N GLY A 112 4.91 -7.84 16.74
CA GLY A 112 6.13 -8.45 17.23
C GLY A 112 6.16 -8.59 18.75
N LEU A 113 5.62 -7.61 19.49
CA LEU A 113 5.50 -7.68 20.95
C LEU A 113 4.45 -8.71 21.39
N LEU A 114 3.29 -8.75 20.72
CA LEU A 114 2.18 -9.64 21.10
C LEU A 114 2.42 -11.09 20.70
N LEU A 115 3.14 -11.32 19.60
CA LEU A 115 3.40 -12.66 19.05
C LEU A 115 4.85 -13.10 19.21
N TRP A 116 5.64 -12.43 20.06
CA TRP A 116 7.07 -12.72 20.24
C TRP A 116 7.33 -14.22 20.47
N ASP A 117 6.62 -14.81 21.44
CA ASP A 117 6.81 -16.21 21.82
C ASP A 117 6.42 -17.20 20.71
N VAL A 118 5.51 -16.81 19.82
CA VAL A 118 5.10 -17.62 18.66
C VAL A 118 6.10 -17.46 17.51
N MET A 119 6.59 -16.25 17.28
CA MET A 119 7.55 -15.94 16.21
C MET A 119 8.93 -16.57 16.46
N PHE A 120 9.32 -16.71 17.73
CA PHE A 120 10.62 -17.26 18.15
C PHE A 120 10.49 -18.63 18.82
N LEU A 121 9.51 -19.44 18.40
CA LEU A 121 9.38 -20.82 18.86
C LEU A 121 10.62 -21.66 18.52
N ASN A 122 11.11 -22.40 19.51
CA ASN A 122 12.34 -23.21 19.38
C ASN A 122 12.09 -24.61 18.81
N ASP A 123 10.84 -25.00 18.58
CA ASP A 123 10.45 -26.36 18.18
C ASP A 123 10.32 -26.55 16.66
N VAL A 124 10.55 -25.49 15.87
CA VAL A 124 10.52 -25.57 14.40
C VAL A 124 11.96 -25.73 13.86
N PRO A 125 12.32 -26.88 13.28
CA PRO A 125 13.67 -27.12 12.78
C PRO A 125 14.02 -26.20 11.60
N ASP A 126 15.31 -25.89 11.46
CA ASP A 126 15.92 -25.11 10.36
C ASP A 126 15.47 -23.64 10.20
N VAL A 127 14.61 -23.13 11.10
CA VAL A 127 14.13 -21.74 11.07
C VAL A 127 15.18 -20.73 11.54
N PHE A 128 15.92 -21.08 12.59
CA PHE A 128 17.03 -20.30 13.13
C PHE A 128 18.32 -21.13 13.03
N GLN A 129 19.21 -20.72 12.13
CA GLN A 129 20.50 -21.36 11.84
C GLN A 129 21.66 -20.72 12.62
N THR A 130 21.50 -19.49 13.10
CA THR A 130 22.54 -18.76 13.85
C THR A 130 21.94 -17.98 15.03
N PRO A 131 22.72 -17.72 16.10
CA PRO A 131 22.25 -16.99 17.27
C PRO A 131 22.02 -15.48 17.05
N PHE A 132 22.28 -14.95 15.84
CA PHE A 132 22.19 -13.51 15.53
C PHE A 132 21.04 -13.16 14.57
N GLN A 133 20.14 -14.11 14.27
CA GLN A 133 18.99 -13.84 13.40
C GLN A 133 17.94 -13.00 14.11
N VAL A 134 17.52 -11.92 13.44
CA VAL A 134 16.49 -10.98 13.92
C VAL A 134 15.09 -11.29 13.38
N GLN A 135 14.99 -12.25 12.47
CA GLN A 135 13.74 -12.76 11.88
C GLN A 135 13.93 -14.22 11.44
N ASN A 136 12.84 -14.95 11.31
CA ASN A 136 12.82 -16.29 10.74
C ASN A 136 13.12 -16.25 9.22
N LEU A 137 13.50 -17.41 8.64
CA LEU A 137 13.80 -17.56 7.20
C LEU A 137 12.57 -17.77 6.30
N GLY A 138 11.36 -17.63 6.86
CA GLY A 138 10.08 -17.88 6.18
C GLY A 138 9.42 -16.65 5.62
#